data_AF-A0A0N0PF72-F1
#
_entry.id   AF-A0A0N0PF72-F1
#
_cell.length_a   1.000
_cell.length_b   1.000
_cell.length_c   1.000
_cell.angle_alpha   90.00
_cell.angle_beta   90.00
_cell.angle_gamma   90.00
#
_symmetry.space_group_name_H-M   'P 1'
#
loop_
_entity.id
_entity.type
_entity.pdbx_description
1 polymer ?
#
loop_
_entity_poly.entity_id
_entity_poly.type
_entity_poly.pdbx_seq_one_letter_code
_entity_poly.pdbx_strand_id
1 'polypeptide(L)'
;MGGLELEDDYPYAGKAHDRCSYNKTLSRVTISGAVNISNNETDMAKWLVKNGPISIGKLTPSMLRFSYVSELTWRFIGTERVNR
;
A
#
# COMPACT_ATOMS: atom_id res chain seq x y z
N MET A 1 -10.80 13.47 -5.59
CA MET A 1 -10.25 12.54 -4.59
C MET A 1 -11.24 11.41 -4.44
N GLY A 2 -10.87 10.21 -4.91
CA GLY A 2 -11.64 8.99 -4.64
C GLY A 2 -11.28 8.49 -3.26
N GLY A 3 -12.26 8.05 -2.49
CA GLY A 3 -12.00 7.40 -1.21
C GLY A 3 -12.21 5.91 -1.30
N LEU A 4 -12.00 5.24 -0.18
CA LEU A 4 -12.03 3.79 -0.04
C LEU A 4 -13.24 3.38 0.81
N GLU A 5 -13.94 2.36 0.35
CA GLU A 5 -15.04 1.71 1.06
C GLU A 5 -14.48 0.71 2.09
N LEU A 6 -15.34 0.25 3.00
CA LEU A 6 -14.96 -0.82 3.94
C LEU A 6 -14.94 -2.18 3.25
N GLU A 7 -14.19 -3.12 3.81
CA GLU A 7 -14.18 -4.51 3.34
C GLU A 7 -15.56 -5.18 3.46
N ASP A 8 -16.40 -4.77 4.41
CA ASP A 8 -17.78 -5.26 4.54
C ASP A 8 -18.66 -4.80 3.37
N ASP A 9 -18.47 -3.54 2.93
CA ASP A 9 -19.23 -2.91 1.85
C ASP A 9 -18.66 -3.31 0.47
N TYR A 10 -17.37 -3.67 0.40
CA TYR A 10 -16.67 -4.16 -0.80
C TYR A 10 -15.87 -5.45 -0.48
N PRO A 11 -16.53 -6.61 -0.42
CA PRO A 11 -15.91 -7.86 0.00
C PRO A 11 -14.92 -8.43 -1.02
N TYR A 12 -13.84 -9.04 -0.52
CA TYR A 12 -12.80 -9.64 -1.37
C TYR A 12 -13.25 -10.99 -1.96
N ALA A 13 -13.53 -11.02 -3.26
CA ALA A 13 -14.04 -12.22 -3.95
C ALA A 13 -12.98 -13.26 -4.36
N GLY A 14 -11.69 -12.92 -4.29
CA GLY A 14 -10.57 -13.86 -4.51
C GLY A 14 -10.43 -14.48 -5.91
N LYS A 15 -11.28 -14.13 -6.90
CA LYS A 15 -11.19 -14.59 -8.30
C LYS A 15 -11.50 -13.46 -9.29
N ALA A 16 -11.02 -13.66 -10.53
CA ALA A 16 -10.73 -12.66 -11.55
C ALA A 16 -11.81 -11.59 -11.83
N HIS A 17 -11.33 -10.35 -11.95
CA HIS A 17 -11.89 -9.17 -12.62
C HIS A 17 -13.41 -9.08 -12.72
N ASP A 18 -14.01 -8.48 -11.70
CA ASP A 18 -15.33 -7.88 -11.77
C ASP A 18 -15.23 -6.42 -12.27
N ARG A 19 -16.36 -5.85 -12.72
CA ARG A 19 -16.46 -4.43 -13.05
C ARG A 19 -16.35 -3.59 -11.78
N CYS A 20 -15.69 -2.43 -11.88
CA CYS A 20 -15.56 -1.49 -10.76
C CYS A 20 -16.97 -1.11 -10.25
N SER A 21 -17.30 -1.54 -9.04
CA SER A 21 -18.58 -1.30 -8.39
C SER A 21 -18.47 -0.22 -7.30
N TYR A 22 -17.49 0.66 -7.42
CA TYR A 22 -17.20 1.70 -6.44
C TYR A 22 -18.36 2.68 -6.29
N ASN A 23 -18.84 2.84 -5.05
CA ASN A 23 -19.88 3.78 -4.72
C ASN A 23 -19.33 4.92 -3.83
N LYS A 24 -19.36 6.15 -4.37
CA LYS A 24 -18.86 7.34 -3.67
C LYS A 24 -19.55 7.59 -2.32
N THR A 25 -20.78 7.15 -2.13
CA THR A 25 -21.51 7.36 -0.86
C THR A 25 -21.03 6.45 0.27
N LEU A 26 -20.39 5.33 -0.06
CA LEU A 26 -19.89 4.35 0.91
C LEU A 26 -18.40 4.54 1.23
N SER A 27 -17.74 5.47 0.54
CA SER A 27 -16.35 5.84 0.80
C SER A 27 -16.19 6.41 2.21
N ARG A 28 -15.41 5.74 3.06
CA ARG A 28 -15.14 6.15 4.45
C ARG A 28 -13.75 6.72 4.68
N VAL A 29 -12.81 6.46 3.78
CA VAL A 29 -11.41 6.85 3.94
C VAL A 29 -10.96 7.63 2.73
N THR A 30 -10.35 8.79 2.92
CA THR A 30 -9.71 9.54 1.84
C THR A 30 -8.22 9.68 2.10
N ILE A 31 -7.43 9.54 1.04
CA ILE A 31 -5.97 9.69 1.09
C ILE A 31 -5.63 11.02 0.41
N SER A 32 -4.93 11.90 1.12
CA SER A 32 -4.49 13.19 0.58
C SER A 32 -3.38 13.04 -0.47
N GLY A 33 -2.52 12.05 -0.27
CA GLY A 33 -1.38 11.79 -1.14
C GLY A 33 -0.50 10.65 -0.63
N ALA A 34 0.59 10.44 -1.35
CA ALA A 34 1.64 9.50 -0.98
C ALA A 34 2.99 10.19 -1.18
N VAL A 35 3.92 9.92 -0.27
CA VAL A 35 5.27 10.48 -0.25
C VAL A 35 6.29 9.38 -0.55
N ASN A 36 7.26 9.66 -1.42
CA ASN A 36 8.38 8.75 -1.61
C ASN A 36 9.40 8.96 -0.50
N ILE A 37 9.75 7.89 0.21
CA ILE A 37 10.73 7.92 1.30
C ILE A 37 12.11 7.50 0.76
N SER A 38 13.19 7.98 1.39
CA SER A 38 14.55 7.58 1.08
C SER A 38 14.79 6.07 1.26
N ASN A 39 15.68 5.50 0.46
CA ASN A 39 16.08 4.07 0.54
C ASN A 39 16.96 3.72 1.76
N ASN A 40 17.23 4.67 2.66
CA ASN A 40 18.05 4.43 3.84
C ASN A 40 17.18 3.94 5.01
N GLU A 41 17.46 2.75 5.53
CA GLU A 41 16.69 2.10 6.60
C GLU A 41 16.59 2.93 7.88
N THR A 42 17.65 3.68 8.20
CA THR A 42 17.66 4.52 9.41
C THR A 42 16.62 5.64 9.33
N ASP A 43 16.46 6.23 8.14
CA ASP A 43 15.52 7.32 7.93
C ASP A 43 14.09 6.80 7.76
N MET A 44 13.92 5.58 7.22
CA MET A 44 12.65 4.88 7.24
C MET A 44 12.18 4.59 8.67
N ALA A 45 13.07 4.14 9.56
CA ALA A 45 12.72 3.88 10.96
C ALA A 45 12.26 5.16 11.68
N LYS A 46 12.98 6.28 11.47
CA LYS A 46 12.57 7.59 12.00
C LYS A 46 11.19 8.02 11.46
N TRP A 47 10.95 7.81 10.17
CA TRP A 47 9.68 8.16 9.55
C TRP A 47 8.52 7.30 10.06
N LEU A 48 8.74 6.00 10.25
CA LEU A 48 7.76 5.03 10.75
C LEU A 48 7.28 5.39 12.15
N VAL A 49 8.19 5.74 13.06
CA VAL A 49 7.83 6.16 14.43
C VAL A 49 7.02 7.44 14.42
N LYS A 50 7.31 8.36 13.49
CA LYS A 50 6.67 9.67 13.45
C LYS A 50 5.31 9.68 12.74
N ASN A 51 5.16 8.95 11.65
CA ASN A 51 3.99 9.04 10.75
C ASN A 51 3.12 7.78 10.74
N GLY A 52 3.64 6.66 11.24
CA GLY A 52 2.94 5.39 11.29
C GLY A 52 3.38 4.40 10.19
N PRO A 53 2.55 3.40 9.89
CA PRO A 53 2.92 2.29 9.02
C PRO A 53 3.28 2.73 7.60
N ILE A 54 4.29 2.08 7.02
CA ILE A 54 4.77 2.31 5.64
C ILE A 54 4.50 1.12 4.75
N SER A 55 4.21 1.39 3.47
CA SER A 55 4.11 0.38 2.43
C SER A 55 5.48 0.15 1.78
N ILE A 56 5.96 -1.10 1.84
CA ILE A 56 7.29 -1.49 1.35
C ILE A 56 7.16 -2.54 0.25
N GLY A 57 7.70 -2.23 -0.94
CA GLY A 57 7.95 -3.22 -1.98
C GLY A 57 9.38 -3.75 -1.88
N LYS A 58 9.54 -5.02 -1.51
CA LYS A 58 10.81 -5.75 -1.56
C LYS A 58 10.75 -6.76 -2.70
N LEU A 59 11.77 -6.80 -3.55
CA LEU A 59 11.99 -8.04 -4.28
C LEU A 59 12.36 -9.10 -3.28
N THR A 60 11.48 -10.07 -3.14
CA THR A 60 11.79 -11.29 -2.44
C THR A 60 12.45 -12.24 -3.45
N PRO A 61 13.78 -12.43 -3.43
CA PRO A 61 14.37 -13.58 -4.09
C PRO A 61 13.80 -14.86 -3.45
N SER A 62 14.00 -15.98 -4.13
CA SER A 62 13.29 -17.27 -4.04
C SER A 62 13.15 -17.96 -2.67
N MET A 63 13.54 -17.32 -1.58
CA MET A 63 13.34 -17.81 -0.21
C MET A 63 11.88 -17.71 0.26
N LEU A 64 11.07 -16.82 -0.33
CA LEU A 64 9.61 -16.74 -0.09
C LEU A 64 8.77 -17.34 -1.24
N ARG A 65 9.42 -17.81 -2.31
CA ARG A 65 8.78 -18.46 -3.46
C ARG A 65 9.83 -19.32 -4.17
N PHE A 66 9.68 -20.64 -4.20
CA PHE A 66 10.57 -21.53 -4.95
C PHE A 66 10.82 -20.99 -6.38
N SER A 67 12.09 -20.87 -6.76
CA SER A 67 12.65 -20.46 -8.05
C SER A 67 12.98 -18.98 -8.30
N TYR A 68 14.22 -18.86 -8.80
CA TYR A 68 15.16 -17.77 -9.05
C TYR A 68 14.64 -16.67 -9.99
N VAL A 69 14.75 -15.38 -9.64
CA VAL A 69 15.08 -14.29 -10.59
C VAL A 69 15.81 -13.15 -9.85
N SER A 70 16.84 -12.66 -10.54
CA SER A 70 17.83 -11.63 -10.23
C SER A 70 17.34 -10.19 -10.35
N GLU A 71 17.85 -9.37 -9.43
CA GLU A 71 17.89 -7.89 -9.36
C GLU A 71 16.58 -7.12 -9.15
N LEU A 72 16.58 -6.21 -8.16
CA LEU A 72 15.56 -5.18 -8.03
C LEU A 72 16.05 -3.90 -7.36
N THR A 73 15.51 -2.79 -7.87
CA THR A 73 15.51 -1.50 -7.21
C THR A 73 14.36 -1.42 -6.21
N TRP A 74 14.65 -0.94 -5.01
CA TRP A 74 13.66 -0.76 -3.95
C TRP A 74 12.80 0.48 -4.23
N ARG A 75 11.49 0.39 -4.00
CA ARG A 75 10.56 1.54 -4.06
C ARG A 75 9.71 1.56 -2.81
N PHE A 76 9.90 2.62 -2.02
CA PHE A 76 9.18 2.87 -0.77
C PHE A 76 8.15 3.97 -0.96
N ILE A 77 6.93 3.71 -0.50
CA ILE A 77 5.82 4.68 -0.55
C ILE A 77 5.30 4.85 0.88
N GLY A 78 5.53 6.02 1.47
CA GLY A 78 4.85 6.46 2.67
C GLY A 78 3.46 6.96 2.31
N THR A 79 2.44 6.56 3.05
CA THR A 79 1.08 7.09 2.88
C THR A 79 0.91 8.33 3.76
N GLU A 80 0.26 9.37 3.24
CA GLU A 80 -0.18 10.48 4.09
C GLU A 80 -1.42 10.08 4.90
N ARG A 81 -1.69 10.81 5.98
CA ARG A 81 -2.74 10.50 6.94
C ARG A 81 -4.07 10.25 6.23
N VAL A 82 -4.68 9.12 6.58
CA VAL A 82 -6.09 8.83 6.32
C VAL A 82 -6.92 9.89 7.04
N ASN A 83 -7.57 10.77 6.27
CA ASN A 83 -8.61 11.64 6.81
C ASN A 83 -9.88 10.78 6.92
N ARG A 84 -10.30 10.57 8.16
CA ARG A 84 -11.52 9.85 8.55
C ARG A 84 -12.71 10.80 8.54
#